data_AF-A0A1H3AF91-F1
#
_entry.id   AF-A0A1H3AF91-F1
#
_cell.length_a   1.000
_cell.length_b   1.000
_cell.length_c   1.000
_cell.angle_alpha   90.00
_cell.angle_beta   90.00
_cell.angle_gamma   90.00
#
_symmetry.space_group_name_H-M   'P 1'
#
loop_
_entity.id
_entity.type
_entity.pdbx_description
1 polymer ?
#
loop_
_entity_poly.entity_id
_entity_poly.type
_entity_poly.pdbx_seq_one_letter_code
_entity_poly.pdbx_strand_id
1 'polypeptide(L)' 'MTTRIEVISEVAGTVWTVALAPGAQVAEGDEILVLESMKMEIPVPAPAPGVVAELLVAPGEAVAEGQVLARIDR' A
#
# COMPACT_ATOMS: atom_id res chain seq x y z
N MET A 1 12.38 8.99 -17.59
CA MET A 1 11.83 7.62 -17.57
C MET A 1 11.32 7.41 -16.15
N THR A 2 10.01 7.37 -15.97
CA THR A 2 9.41 7.13 -14.65
C THR A 2 9.54 5.65 -14.33
N THR A 3 10.06 5.31 -13.15
CA THR A 3 10.16 3.93 -12.69
C THR A 3 8.97 3.63 -11.80
N ARG A 4 8.24 2.54 -12.06
CA ARG A 4 7.07 2.13 -11.28
C ARG A 4 7.45 1.03 -10.30
N ILE A 5 7.17 1.27 -9.02
CA ILE A 5 7.43 0.36 -7.90
C ILE A 5 6.09 -0.21 -7.43
N GLU A 6 6.03 -1.53 -7.25
CA GLU A 6 4.87 -2.22 -6.71
C GLU A 6 5.00 -2.38 -5.20
N VAL A 7 3.96 -2.00 -4.48
CA VAL A 7 3.84 -2.22 -3.04
C VAL A 7 3.01 -3.48 -2.86
N ILE A 8 3.60 -4.51 -2.26
CA ILE A 8 2.98 -5.83 -2.10
C ILE A 8 2.58 -6.07 -0.65
N SER A 9 1.53 -6.86 -0.46
CA SER A 9 1.18 -7.36 0.87
C SER A 9 2.16 -8.44 1.31
N GLU A 10 2.68 -8.36 2.53
CA GLU A 10 3.50 -9.42 3.12
C GLU A 10 2.66 -10.48 3.85
N VAL A 11 1.34 -10.26 3.97
CA VAL A 11 0.41 -11.15 4.68
C VAL A 11 -0.91 -11.29 3.92
N ALA A 12 -1.68 -12.34 4.22
CA ALA A 12 -3.10 -12.37 3.88
C ALA A 12 -3.91 -11.62 4.96
N GLY A 13 -4.95 -10.87 4.56
CA GLY A 13 -5.74 -10.06 5.49
C GLY A 13 -6.85 -9.27 4.81
N THR A 14 -7.28 -8.19 5.44
CA THR A 14 -8.29 -7.25 4.93
C THR A 14 -7.74 -5.83 4.97
N VAL A 15 -8.03 -5.00 3.98
CA VAL A 15 -7.67 -3.58 4.02
C VAL A 15 -8.49 -2.89 5.12
N TRP A 16 -7.81 -2.37 6.13
CA TRP A 16 -8.45 -1.69 7.26
C TRP A 16 -8.69 -0.22 6.95
N THR A 17 -7.63 0.51 6.65
CA THR A 17 -7.66 1.93 6.30
C THR A 17 -6.71 2.20 5.16
N VAL A 18 -7.01 3.24 4.38
CA VAL A 18 -6.12 3.79 3.37
C VAL A 18 -5.70 5.17 3.85
N ALA A 19 -4.39 5.39 4.01
CA ALA A 19 -3.85 6.63 4.56
C ALA A 19 -3.65 7.71 3.49
N LEU A 20 -3.44 7.31 2.23
CA LEU A 20 -3.08 8.22 1.13
C LEU A 20 -3.95 8.00 -0.11
N ALA A 21 -4.08 9.03 -0.95
CA ALA A 21 -4.78 8.95 -2.23
C ALA A 21 -3.80 8.97 -3.41
N PRO A 22 -4.19 8.48 -4.60
CA PRO A 22 -3.42 8.68 -5.82
C PRO A 22 -3.08 10.17 -6.04
N GLY A 23 -1.84 10.45 -6.42
CA GLY A 23 -1.26 11.78 -6.54
C GLY A 23 -0.54 12.28 -5.27
N ALA A 24 -0.64 11.59 -4.14
CA ALA A 24 0.09 11.95 -2.92
C ALA A 24 1.59 11.69 -3.06
N GLN A 25 2.41 12.62 -2.56
CA GLN A 25 3.85 12.42 -2.41
C GLN A 25 4.13 11.60 -1.13
N VAL A 26 5.09 10.69 -1.22
CA VAL A 26 5.54 9.83 -0.11
C VAL A 26 7.05 9.84 0.01
N ALA A 27 7.55 9.74 1.24
CA ALA A 27 8.90 9.35 1.57
C ALA A 27 8.99 7.84 1.79
N GLU A 28 10.21 7.30 1.81
CA GLU A 28 10.43 5.92 2.26
C GLU A 28 9.98 5.77 3.71
N GLY A 29 9.19 4.74 4.00
CA GLY A 29 8.62 4.48 5.32
C GLY A 29 7.26 5.12 5.59
N ASP A 30 6.79 6.05 4.74
CA ASP A 30 5.46 6.64 4.91
C ASP A 30 4.37 5.57 4.76
N GLU A 31 3.40 5.55 5.68
CA GLU A 31 2.30 4.60 5.65
C GLU A 31 1.35 4.89 4.47
N ILE A 32 1.12 3.87 3.62
CA ILE A 32 0.20 3.99 2.50
C ILE A 32 -1.21 3.55 2.91
N LEU A 33 -1.28 2.43 3.62
CA LEU A 33 -2.50 1.81 4.11
C LEU A 33 -2.19 0.88 5.29
N VAL A 34 -3.22 0.43 5.98
CA VAL A 34 -3.12 -0.56 7.05
C VAL A 34 -3.93 -1.79 6.67
N LEU A 35 -3.36 -2.96 6.87
CA LEU A 35 -4.06 -4.24 6.78
C LEU A 35 -4.47 -4.71 8.17
N GLU A 36 -5.58 -5.41 8.26
CA GLU A 36 -5.96 -6.22 9.42
C GLU A 36 -5.74 -7.69 9.10
N SER A 37 -5.01 -8.40 9.96
CA SER A 37 -4.87 -9.84 9.89
C SER A 37 -4.78 -10.42 11.30
N MET A 38 -5.61 -11.43 11.58
CA MET A 38 -5.66 -12.10 12.88
C MET A 38 -5.82 -11.12 14.07
N LYS A 39 -6.64 -10.07 13.91
CA LYS A 39 -6.88 -9.00 14.90
C LYS A 39 -5.66 -8.10 15.17
N MET A 40 -4.67 -8.12 14.28
CA MET A 40 -3.52 -7.23 14.33
C MET A 40 -3.58 -6.23 13.18
N GLU A 41 -3.26 -4.98 13.48
CA GLU A 41 -3.07 -3.91 12.50
C GLU A 41 -1.63 -3.95 11.97
N ILE A 42 -1.48 -4.00 10.65
CA ILE A 42 -0.21 -4.18 9.96
C ILE A 42 -0.05 -3.03 8.97
N PRO A 43 0.72 -1.99 9.33
CA PRO A 43 1.04 -0.89 8.43
C PRO A 43 1.78 -1.38 7.18
N VAL A 44 1.43 -0.81 6.03
CA VAL A 44 2.13 -1.04 4.76
C VAL A 44 2.88 0.25 4.40
N PRO A 45 4.20 0.32 4.65
CA PRO A 45 5.00 1.50 4.35
C PRO A 45 5.38 1.58 2.87
N ALA A 46 5.65 2.80 2.41
CA ALA A 46 6.23 3.04 1.09
C ALA A 46 7.68 2.55 1.04
N PRO A 47 8.05 1.69 0.07
CA PRO A 47 9.40 1.13 -0.04
C PRO A 47 10.45 2.12 -0.57
N ALA A 48 10.02 3.29 -1.05
CA ALA A 48 10.88 4.33 -1.62
C ALA A 48 10.11 5.66 -1.70
N PRO A 49 10.80 6.81 -1.78
CA PRO A 49 10.14 8.07 -2.06
C PRO A 49 9.58 8.12 -3.49
N GLY A 50 8.44 8.80 -3.67
CA GLY A 50 7.80 8.95 -4.97
C GLY A 50 6.40 9.54 -4.89
N VAL A 51 5.58 9.28 -5.91
CA VAL A 51 4.17 9.66 -5.95
C VAL A 51 3.31 8.40 -6.03
N VAL A 52 2.29 8.28 -5.18
CA VAL A 52 1.29 7.21 -5.27
C VAL A 52 0.57 7.33 -6.60
N ALA A 53 0.84 6.44 -7.54
CA ALA A 53 0.23 6.48 -8.86
C ALA A 53 -1.17 5.88 -8.83
N GLU A 54 -1.32 4.73 -8.16
CA GLU A 54 -2.55 3.94 -8.12
C GLU A 54 -2.67 3.23 -6.78
N LEU A 55 -3.89 3.16 -6.25
CA LEU A 55 -4.30 2.19 -5.24
C LEU A 55 -5.14 1.13 -5.94
N LEU A 56 -4.78 -0.13 -5.74
CA LEU A 56 -5.42 -1.28 -6.39
C LEU A 56 -6.43 -1.99 -5.48
N VAL A 57 -6.62 -1.48 -4.27
CA VAL A 57 -7.49 -2.05 -3.23
C VAL A 57 -8.31 -0.95 -2.56
N ALA A 58 -9.44 -1.34 -1.96
CA ALA A 58 -10.31 -0.45 -1.20
C ALA A 58 -10.47 -0.92 0.27
N PRO A 59 -10.82 -0.03 1.22
CA PRO A 59 -11.15 -0.42 2.58
C PRO A 59 -12.24 -1.52 2.63
N GLY A 60 -12.01 -2.53 3.46
CA GLY A 60 -12.86 -3.72 3.59
C GLY A 60 -12.58 -4.84 2.58
N GLU A 61 -11.68 -4.64 1.62
CA GLU A 61 -11.31 -5.66 0.63
C GLU A 61 -10.35 -6.70 1.22
N ALA A 62 -10.55 -7.97 0.88
CA ALA A 62 -9.64 -9.05 1.26
C ALA A 62 -8.41 -9.07 0.34
N VAL A 63 -7.23 -9.31 0.92
CA VAL A 63 -5.95 -9.36 0.20
C VAL A 63 -5.20 -10.66 0.51
N ALA A 64 -4.47 -11.16 -0.48
CA ALA A 64 -3.57 -12.30 -0.32
C ALA A 64 -2.12 -11.84 -0.06
N GLU A 65 -1.32 -12.72 0.55
CA GLU A 65 0.13 -12.55 0.61
C GLU A 65 0.70 -12.46 -0.82
N GLY A 66 1.59 -11.49 -1.05
CA GLY A 66 2.18 -11.19 -2.35
C GLY A 66 1.27 -10.38 -3.30
N GLN A 67 0.03 -10.06 -2.92
CA GLN A 67 -0.86 -9.24 -3.74
C GLN A 67 -0.34 -7.80 -3.84
N VAL A 68 -0.35 -7.23 -5.05
CA VAL A 68 -0.02 -5.81 -5.25
C VAL A 68 -1.16 -4.93 -4.74
N LEU A 69 -0.84 -4.00 -3.86
CA LEU A 69 -1.78 -3.11 -3.18
C LEU A 69 -1.77 -1.70 -3.76
N ALA A 70 -0.59 -1.21 -4.13
CA ALA A 70 -0.39 0.14 -4.64
C ALA A 70 0.78 0.19 -5.62
N ARG A 71 0.85 1.26 -6.41
CA ARG A 71 1.97 1.57 -7.29
C ARG A 71 2.51 2.95 -7.00
N ILE A 72 3.82 3.09 -6.91
CA ILE A 72 4.52 4.35 -6.72
C ILE A 72 5.35 4.65 -7.97
N ASP A 73 5.21 5.86 -8.49
CA ASP A 73 6.01 6.38 -9.60
C ASP A 73 7.19 7.20 -9.05
N ARG A 74 8.41 6.86 -9.49
CA ARG A 74 9.70 7.46 -9.10
C ARG A 74 10.43 8.08 -10.30
#